data_AF-A0AAE6TPB5-F1
#
_entry.id   AF-A0AAE6TPB5-F1
#
_cell.length_a   1.000
_cell.length_b   1.000
_cell.length_c   1.000
_cell.angle_alpha   90.00
_cell.angle_beta   90.00
_cell.angle_gamma   90.00
#
_symmetry.space_group_name_H-M   'P 1'
#
loop_
_entity.id
_entity.type
_entity.pdbx_description
1 polymer ?
#
loop_
_entity_poly.entity_id
_entity_poly.type
_entity_poly.pdbx_seq_one_letter_code
_entity_poly.pdbx_strand_id
1 'polypeptide(L)' 'MAAKKPAACKTASKKRCPDCKDVGQISETFQVGARKKRDSPHKQEALCLTCWGSGEAPTA' A
#
# COMPACT_ATOMS: atom_id res chain seq x y z
N MET A 1 0.00 -7.75 -45.68
CA MET A 1 -0.54 -6.92 -44.57
C MET A 1 0.58 -6.75 -43.55
N ALA A 2 1.04 -5.52 -43.29
CA ALA A 2 2.14 -5.29 -42.35
C ALA A 2 1.62 -5.37 -40.90
N ALA A 3 2.17 -6.27 -40.09
CA ALA A 3 1.88 -6.38 -38.68
C ALA A 3 2.44 -5.14 -37.96
N LYS A 4 1.55 -4.37 -37.33
CA LYS A 4 1.91 -3.18 -36.55
C LYS A 4 2.56 -3.68 -35.27
N LYS A 5 3.82 -3.28 -35.02
CA LYS A 5 4.52 -3.54 -33.76
C LYS A 5 3.60 -3.12 -32.59
N PRO A 6 3.38 -3.97 -31.57
CA PRO A 6 2.61 -3.54 -30.41
C PRO A 6 3.31 -2.32 -29.82
N ALA A 7 2.55 -1.23 -29.62
CA ALA A 7 3.03 -0.09 -28.88
C ALA A 7 3.53 -0.63 -27.54
N ALA A 8 4.82 -0.47 -27.26
CA ALA A 8 5.38 -0.82 -25.97
C ALA A 8 4.52 -0.09 -24.92
N CYS A 9 3.73 -0.86 -24.17
CA CYS A 9 3.07 -0.37 -22.99
C CYS A 9 4.20 0.15 -22.13
N LYS A 10 4.33 1.47 -22.04
CA LYS A 10 5.26 2.09 -21.10
C LYS A 10 4.77 1.57 -19.77
N THR A 11 5.44 0.58 -19.21
CA THR A 11 5.31 0.24 -17.80
C THR A 11 5.67 1.53 -17.09
N ALA A 12 4.66 2.34 -16.78
CA ALA A 12 4.81 3.50 -15.93
C ALA A 12 5.55 2.94 -14.73
N SER A 13 6.79 3.38 -14.52
CA SER A 13 7.64 2.89 -13.45
C SER A 13 6.79 3.01 -12.21
N LYS A 14 6.33 1.87 -11.70
CA LYS A 14 5.30 1.80 -10.67
C LYS A 14 5.85 2.59 -9.50
N LYS A 15 5.36 3.82 -9.34
CA LYS A 15 5.96 4.75 -8.38
C LYS A 15 5.73 4.15 -7.02
N ARG A 16 6.72 4.27 -6.15
CA ARG A 16 6.62 3.75 -4.80
C ARG A 16 5.49 4.44 -4.06
N CYS A 17 4.66 3.71 -3.33
CA CYS A 17 3.63 4.34 -2.50
C CYS A 17 4.32 5.24 -1.46
N PRO A 18 3.98 6.54 -1.38
CA PRO A 18 4.69 7.48 -0.50
C PRO A 18 4.47 7.18 0.98
N ASP A 19 3.31 6.61 1.35
CA ASP A 19 2.96 6.29 2.74
C ASP A 19 3.69 5.06 3.25
N CYS A 20 3.54 3.93 2.55
CA CYS A 20 4.07 2.65 3.01
C CYS A 20 5.41 2.27 2.39
N LYS A 21 6.01 3.11 1.53
CA LYS A 21 7.31 2.87 0.88
C LYS A 21 7.42 1.46 0.28
N ASP A 22 6.46 1.09 -0.57
CA ASP A 22 6.38 -0.22 -1.24
C ASP A 22 5.97 -1.42 -0.38
N VAL A 23 5.83 -1.28 0.93
CA VAL A 23 5.47 -2.40 1.81
C VAL A 23 4.01 -2.83 1.63
N GLY A 24 3.12 -1.88 1.32
CA GLY A 24 1.67 -2.11 1.24
C GLY A 24 0.98 -2.13 2.60
N GLN A 25 1.72 -2.10 3.71
CA GLN A 25 1.20 -2.15 5.07
C GLN A 25 1.88 -1.08 5.93
N ILE A 26 1.19 -0.66 6.99
CA ILE A 26 1.65 0.31 7.99
C ILE A 26 1.50 -0.30 9.38
N SER A 27 2.43 0.01 10.29
CA SER A 27 2.38 -0.51 11.67
C SER A 27 1.70 0.50 12.60
N GLU A 28 0.52 0.14 13.11
CA GLU A 28 -0.28 1.00 13.98
C GLU A 28 -0.36 0.45 15.42
N THR A 29 -0.42 1.36 16.39
CA THR A 29 -0.69 0.99 17.78
C THR A 29 -2.19 0.81 17.95
N PHE A 30 -2.61 -0.32 18.51
CA PHE A 30 -4.02 -0.61 18.73
C PHE A 30 -4.36 -0.64 20.21
N GLN A 31 -5.61 -0.34 20.53
CA GLN A 31 -6.10 -0.34 21.90
C GLN A 31 -6.85 -1.63 22.23
N VAL A 32 -6.58 -2.17 23.42
CA VAL A 32 -7.21 -3.39 23.95
C VAL A 32 -7.99 -3.08 25.21
N GLY A 33 -9.06 -3.86 25.45
CA GLY A 33 -9.91 -3.76 26.64
C GLY A 33 -11.30 -3.18 26.35
N ALA A 34 -12.33 -3.80 26.92
CA ALA A 34 -13.73 -3.48 26.61
C ALA A 34 -14.22 -2.18 27.28
N ARG A 35 -13.87 -1.95 28.56
CA ARG A 35 -14.34 -0.79 29.36
C ARG A 35 -13.26 0.26 29.60
N LYS A 36 -11.99 -0.16 29.68
CA LYS A 36 -10.85 0.74 29.71
C LYS A 36 -9.92 0.33 28.58
N LYS A 37 -9.85 1.18 27.56
CA LYS A 37 -8.94 1.00 26.43
C LYS A 37 -7.53 1.36 26.88
N ARG A 38 -6.59 0.47 26.60
CA ARG A 38 -5.16 0.64 26.85
C ARG A 38 -4.42 0.41 25.54
N ASP A 39 -3.38 1.18 25.28
CA ASP A 39 -2.49 0.90 24.15
C ASP A 39 -1.78 -0.44 24.33
N SER A 40 -1.84 -1.26 23.28
CA SER A 40 -1.16 -2.53 23.23
C SER A 40 0.36 -2.30 23.14
N PRO A 41 1.19 -3.09 23.84
CA PRO A 41 2.63 -3.04 23.66
C PRO A 41 3.06 -3.56 22.27
N HIS A 42 2.16 -4.23 21.55
CA HIS A 42 2.39 -4.71 20.19
C HIS A 42 1.80 -3.77 19.15
N LYS A 43 2.41 -3.75 17.97
CA LYS A 43 1.89 -3.05 16.80
C LYS A 43 1.11 -4.03 15.92
N GLN A 44 0.01 -3.56 15.35
CA GLN A 44 -0.74 -4.27 14.32
C GLN A 44 -0.28 -3.78 12.95
N GLU A 45 -0.14 -4.71 12.00
CA GLU A 45 0.01 -4.35 10.60
C GLU A 45 -1.38 -4.08 10.02
N ALA A 46 -1.58 -2.85 9.58
CA ALA A 46 -2.77 -2.42 8.88
C ALA A 46 -2.45 -2.23 7.40
N LEU A 47 -3.43 -2.49 6.55
CA LEU A 47 -3.32 -2.31 5.11
C LEU A 47 -3.15 -0.81 4.81
N CYS A 48 -2.17 -0.46 3.98
CA CYS A 48 -1.94 0.93 3.59
C CYS A 48 -3.09 1.41 2.71
N LEU A 49 -3.89 2.34 3.24
CA LEU A 49 -5.09 2.82 2.57
C LEU A 49 -4.79 3.66 1.31
N THR A 50 -3.57 4.17 1.18
CA THR A 50 -3.14 4.94 0.01
C THR A 50 -2.93 4.06 -1.22
N CYS A 51 -2.33 2.88 -1.05
CA CYS A 51 -2.04 1.94 -2.14
C CYS A 51 -2.89 0.67 -2.09
N TRP A 52 -3.79 0.55 -1.12
CA TRP A 52 -4.66 -0.60 -0.91
C TRP A 52 -3.88 -1.92 -0.79
N GLY A 53 -2.69 -1.90 -0.17
CA GLY A 53 -1.87 -3.10 -0.03
C GLY A 53 -0.96 -3.41 -1.22
N SER A 54 -1.07 -2.68 -2.34
CA SER A 54 -0.26 -2.95 -3.53
C SER A 54 1.20 -2.53 -3.40
N GLY A 55 1.51 -1.62 -2.46
CA GLY A 55 2.83 -0.99 -2.35
C GLY A 55 3.12 0.05 -3.45
N GLU A 56 2.30 0.09 -4.49
CA GLU A 56 2.45 0.99 -5.62
C GLU A 56 1.60 2.26 -5.41
N ALA A 57 2.13 3.40 -5.84
CA ALA A 57 1.38 4.64 -5.82
C ALA A 57 0.14 4.50 -6.71
N PRO A 58 -1.04 4.94 -6.26
CA PRO A 58 -2.23 4.92 -7.09
C PRO A 58 -1.96 5.74 -8.35
N THR A 59 -2.19 5.15 -9.52
CA THR A 59 -2.29 5.90 -10.76
C THR A 59 -3.60 6.67 -10.69
N ALA A 60 -3.50 8.00 -10.59
CA ALA A 60 -4.65 8.89 -10.72
C ALA A 60 -5.32 8.73 -12.09
#